data_AF-A0AB33IIF1-F1
#
_entry.id   AF-A0AB33IIF1-F1
#
_cell.length_a   1.000
_cell.length_b   1.000
_cell.length_c   1.000
_cell.angle_alpha   90.00
_cell.angle_beta   90.00
_cell.angle_gamma   90.00
#
_symmetry.space_group_name_H-M   'P 1'
#
loop_
_entity.id
_entity.type
_entity.pdbx_description
1 polymer ?
#
loop_
_entity_poly.entity_id
_entity_poly.type
_entity_poly.pdbx_seq_one_letter_code
_entity_poly.pdbx_strand_id
1 'polypeptide(L)'
;MKRLIKKSLLAMVCGLSAGAVTAQARESAPPLAHAAIDEHEHIALSNGGLDASVDLVEKPDCSAPTLLSGNDALVSGACRMAVLTLKDSTHPDRPAFTTLLTPYSRDGSDVRDLQLDLRHLDAASPLPQAVVSVYTGGAHCCALTSVVGMTKNGTWSATRTSELSGEDRPFFADIDKDGAQEIVIGDSSFLYTFASHAGSYTPAIIYRYTDGRLADITTDSVSRPYLEQSLKENEGFWVQQNRSEPNGFLAYYVATKANMGQFQAGWSYMLPRYDHEIDAAFSLSRCALGGRLEAECTADEQAPLPFPQALAGFLVAGNYITSEQALATAPEAEAAIRAADHYSPDFSCRTPPQKNGVAIMLCENSQAAEHELQFDQVYYALRQLVGPAGWRALKQEIILAENTVDQQCGLPVPGEADQTLPSNAISCYATGMDALSEQYRKKLSGPALEESKRPIDQHIALQRRLIKLGYLPAGSTADGVYGESTRTAIAAWQRDTGRPDVSSFLSDADAAVLLGTPATVAETTRPAEAVSQKTAPPSPEVAPSAPVQSAKGTFQLFGLSGITALLAIAAGIALYFVPFVIACIRDTVRKPAVFVVNLFFGWTGLGWITALVMALTFIRMNTEYSARNQH
;
A
#
# COMPACT_ATOMS: atom_id res chain seq x y z
N MET A 1 -33.61 -21.33 13.58
CA MET A 1 -34.36 -20.18 14.15
C MET A 1 -33.89 -19.72 15.54
N LYS A 2 -33.58 -20.59 16.52
CA LYS A 2 -33.05 -20.15 17.84
C LYS A 2 -31.57 -19.71 17.87
N ARG A 3 -30.78 -19.96 16.81
CA ARG A 3 -29.39 -19.49 16.68
C ARG A 3 -29.24 -18.12 15.97
N LEU A 4 -30.24 -17.69 15.18
CA LEU A 4 -30.22 -16.37 14.54
C LEU A 4 -30.43 -15.23 15.54
N ILE A 5 -31.21 -15.47 16.60
CA ILE A 5 -31.56 -14.44 17.60
C ILE A 5 -30.39 -14.12 18.55
N LYS A 6 -29.39 -15.02 18.67
CA LYS A 6 -28.20 -14.76 19.50
C LYS A 6 -27.11 -13.92 18.81
N LYS A 7 -27.07 -13.87 17.46
CA LYS A 7 -26.08 -13.04 16.73
C LYS A 7 -26.51 -11.57 16.62
N SER A 8 -27.81 -11.27 16.64
CA SER A 8 -28.30 -9.89 16.53
C SER A 8 -28.25 -9.07 17.83
N LEU A 9 -28.02 -9.68 18.99
CA LEU A 9 -28.00 -8.96 20.28
C LEU A 9 -26.60 -8.46 20.70
N LEU A 10 -25.55 -8.79 19.96
CA LEU A 10 -24.17 -8.34 20.25
C LEU A 10 -23.69 -7.19 19.35
N ALA A 11 -24.52 -6.73 18.41
CA ALA A 11 -24.17 -5.71 17.42
C ALA A 11 -24.64 -4.29 17.78
N MET A 12 -24.93 -4.00 19.06
CA MET A 12 -25.44 -2.69 19.49
C MET A 12 -24.70 -2.16 20.72
N VAL A 13 -23.36 -2.14 20.67
CA VAL A 13 -22.50 -1.20 21.41
C VAL A 13 -21.24 -0.97 20.57
N CYS A 14 -21.32 -0.09 19.58
CA CYS A 14 -20.13 0.54 18.98
C CYS A 14 -20.59 1.80 18.24
N GLY A 15 -20.73 2.87 19.01
CA GLY A 15 -21.08 4.18 18.50
C GLY A 15 -20.38 5.19 19.38
N LEU A 16 -19.08 5.34 19.16
CA LEU A 16 -18.17 6.44 19.49
C LEU A 16 -16.75 5.95 19.12
N SER A 17 -15.97 6.79 18.43
CA SER A 17 -14.69 6.55 17.75
C SER A 17 -14.70 5.57 16.58
N ALA A 18 -14.79 6.10 15.35
CA ALA A 18 -14.38 5.41 14.13
C ALA A 18 -12.88 5.66 13.90
N GLY A 19 -12.06 5.12 14.80
CA GLY A 19 -10.68 4.75 14.48
C GLY A 19 -10.66 3.22 14.38
N ALA A 20 -9.74 2.65 13.60
CA ALA A 20 -9.42 1.24 13.76
C ALA A 20 -9.19 0.99 15.26
N VAL A 21 -9.83 -0.03 15.84
CA VAL A 21 -9.60 -0.38 17.24
C VAL A 21 -8.22 -1.00 17.28
N THR A 22 -7.20 -0.19 17.56
CA THR A 22 -5.81 -0.62 17.59
C THR A 22 -5.50 -1.29 18.92
N ALA A 23 -4.59 -2.28 18.90
CA ALA A 23 -3.77 -2.59 20.07
C ALA A 23 -3.21 -1.27 20.62
N GLN A 24 -3.19 -1.06 21.95
CA GLN A 24 -2.68 0.16 22.62
C GLN A 24 -1.68 0.89 21.73
N ALA A 25 -2.15 1.98 21.10
CA ALA A 25 -1.39 2.64 20.05
C ALA A 25 -0.01 3.00 20.62
N ARG A 26 1.05 2.44 20.04
CA ARG A 26 2.41 2.90 20.36
C ARG A 26 2.41 4.41 20.19
N GLU A 27 3.02 5.10 21.15
CA GLU A 27 3.16 6.55 21.02
C GLU A 27 4.26 6.84 20.01
N SER A 28 3.92 7.64 18.99
CA SER A 28 4.88 8.05 17.97
C SER A 28 5.93 8.92 18.62
N ALA A 29 7.21 8.74 18.24
CA ALA A 29 8.27 9.58 18.74
C ALA A 29 7.92 11.05 18.44
N PRO A 30 7.99 11.95 19.44
CA PRO A 30 7.56 13.33 19.26
C PRO A 30 8.44 14.03 18.21
N PRO A 31 7.88 14.95 17.41
CA PRO A 31 8.67 15.78 16.53
C PRO A 31 9.50 16.79 17.34
N LEU A 32 10.52 17.37 16.70
CA LEU A 32 11.30 18.46 17.27
C LEU A 32 10.48 19.75 17.39
N ALA A 33 9.55 19.95 16.44
CA ALA A 33 8.56 21.02 16.45
C ALA A 33 7.33 20.58 15.64
N HIS A 34 6.15 21.05 16.01
CA HIS A 34 4.87 20.70 15.37
C HIS A 34 3.97 21.93 15.27
N ALA A 35 3.28 22.08 14.13
CA ALA A 35 2.17 22.99 13.95
C ALA A 35 1.11 22.39 13.03
N ALA A 36 -0.14 22.78 13.24
CA ALA A 36 -1.27 22.48 12.37
C ALA A 36 -1.90 23.78 11.87
N ILE A 37 -2.29 23.83 10.59
CA ILE A 37 -2.87 25.05 10.01
C ILE A 37 -4.23 25.35 10.65
N ASP A 38 -5.06 24.34 10.91
CA ASP A 38 -6.41 24.44 11.48
C ASP A 38 -7.21 25.64 10.93
N GLU A 39 -7.51 26.63 11.78
CA GLU A 39 -8.21 27.87 11.40
C GLU A 39 -7.28 29.01 10.94
N HIS A 40 -5.96 28.84 11.08
CA HIS A 40 -4.94 29.84 10.75
C HIS A 40 -4.71 29.96 9.24
N GLU A 41 -4.14 31.08 8.80
CA GLU A 41 -3.68 31.27 7.41
C GLU A 41 -2.16 31.15 7.27
N HIS A 42 -1.47 31.06 8.41
CA HIS A 42 -0.03 30.99 8.49
C HIS A 42 0.37 30.17 9.72
N ILE A 43 1.34 29.27 9.54
CA ILE A 43 2.06 28.60 10.62
C ILE A 43 3.56 28.71 10.35
N ALA A 44 4.35 28.83 11.43
CA ALA A 44 5.80 28.84 11.34
C ALA A 44 6.43 28.09 12.52
N LEU A 45 7.51 27.37 12.23
CA LEU A 45 8.29 26.57 13.16
C LEU A 45 9.77 26.85 12.93
N SER A 46 10.57 26.72 13.99
CA SER A 46 12.03 26.77 13.89
C SER A 46 12.64 25.78 14.86
N ASN A 47 13.51 24.90 14.36
CA ASN A 47 14.31 24.00 15.19
C ASN A 47 15.54 23.51 14.38
N GLY A 48 16.65 23.21 15.06
CA GLY A 48 17.81 22.57 14.42
C GLY A 48 18.40 23.34 13.25
N GLY A 49 18.30 24.68 13.24
CA GLY A 49 18.79 25.52 12.13
C GLY A 49 17.84 25.61 10.93
N LEU A 50 16.68 24.95 10.96
CA LEU A 50 15.67 25.04 9.91
C LEU A 50 14.49 25.90 10.37
N ASP A 51 14.23 26.97 9.62
CA ASP A 51 12.99 27.73 9.70
C ASP A 51 12.01 27.19 8.64
N ALA A 52 10.79 26.89 9.03
CA ALA A 52 9.76 26.36 8.14
C ALA A 52 8.43 27.09 8.35
N SER A 53 7.75 27.46 7.27
CA SER A 53 6.41 28.04 7.32
C SER A 53 5.48 27.45 6.28
N VAL A 54 4.19 27.47 6.58
CA VAL A 54 3.13 27.23 5.60
C VAL A 54 2.22 28.44 5.57
N ASP A 55 2.03 28.98 4.37
CA ASP A 55 1.17 30.13 4.09
C ASP A 55 0.03 29.72 3.17
N LEU A 56 -1.18 30.20 3.47
CA LEU A 56 -2.33 30.06 2.57
C LEU A 56 -2.40 31.25 1.62
N VAL A 57 -2.16 31.02 0.33
CA VAL A 57 -2.04 32.06 -0.69
C VAL A 57 -3.15 31.93 -1.74
N GLU A 58 -3.89 33.01 -1.96
CA GLU A 58 -4.87 33.07 -3.05
C GLU A 58 -4.18 32.99 -4.42
N LYS A 59 -4.63 32.07 -5.27
CA LYS A 59 -4.15 31.85 -6.63
C LYS A 59 -5.31 31.97 -7.60
N PRO A 60 -5.15 32.65 -8.75
CA PRO A 60 -6.19 32.73 -9.77
C PRO A 60 -6.41 31.41 -10.50
N ASP A 61 -5.40 30.52 -10.49
CA ASP A 61 -5.47 29.17 -11.03
C ASP A 61 -4.57 28.25 -10.21
N CYS A 62 -5.13 27.12 -9.79
CA CYS A 62 -4.45 26.09 -9.00
C CYS A 62 -4.09 24.85 -9.80
N SER A 63 -4.20 24.93 -11.14
CA SER A 63 -3.71 23.91 -12.07
C SER A 63 -2.17 23.90 -12.11
N ALA A 64 -1.57 23.43 -11.02
CA ALA A 64 -0.13 23.26 -10.88
C ALA A 64 0.18 21.95 -10.13
N PRO A 65 1.31 21.29 -10.45
CA PRO A 65 1.80 20.17 -9.64
C PRO A 65 2.06 20.60 -8.20
N THR A 66 1.64 19.78 -7.24
CA THR A 66 1.87 20.03 -5.82
C THR A 66 2.49 18.81 -5.13
N LEU A 67 3.10 19.03 -3.96
CA LEU A 67 3.72 17.95 -3.18
C LEU A 67 2.71 16.98 -2.56
N LEU A 68 1.46 17.38 -2.37
CA LEU A 68 0.41 16.59 -1.72
C LEU A 68 -0.87 16.47 -2.57
N SER A 69 -0.79 16.68 -3.88
CA SER A 69 -1.87 16.29 -4.80
C SER A 69 -1.78 14.79 -5.13
N GLY A 70 -2.92 14.11 -5.09
CA GLY A 70 -3.09 12.80 -5.72
C GLY A 70 -2.95 12.89 -7.25
N ASN A 71 -2.76 11.75 -7.91
CA ASN A 71 -2.42 11.71 -9.35
C ASN A 71 -3.49 12.26 -10.31
N ASP A 72 -4.72 12.56 -9.84
CA ASP A 72 -5.89 12.78 -10.70
C ASP A 72 -6.66 14.11 -10.52
N ALA A 73 -6.12 15.14 -9.86
CA ALA A 73 -6.86 16.40 -9.74
C ALA A 73 -5.97 17.66 -9.80
N LEU A 74 -5.74 18.17 -11.01
CA LEU A 74 -5.43 19.58 -11.19
C LEU A 74 -6.72 20.38 -11.03
N VAL A 75 -6.87 21.06 -9.89
CA VAL A 75 -8.01 21.94 -9.64
C VAL A 75 -7.84 23.19 -10.49
N SER A 76 -8.62 23.29 -11.56
CA SER A 76 -8.63 24.47 -12.42
C SER A 76 -9.45 25.59 -11.78
N GLY A 77 -8.93 26.82 -11.82
CA GLY A 77 -9.62 28.01 -11.33
C GLY A 77 -9.09 28.51 -9.98
N ALA A 78 -9.69 29.61 -9.52
CA ALA A 78 -9.20 30.33 -8.35
C ALA A 78 -9.36 29.49 -7.09
N CYS A 79 -8.27 29.36 -6.34
CA CYS A 79 -8.26 28.62 -5.08
C CYS A 79 -7.27 29.23 -4.10
N ARG A 80 -7.35 28.79 -2.85
CA ARG A 80 -6.36 29.07 -1.82
C ARG A 80 -5.37 27.91 -1.76
N MET A 81 -4.10 28.21 -2.02
CA MET A 81 -3.04 27.22 -2.11
C MET A 81 -2.18 27.25 -0.85
N ALA A 82 -1.95 26.10 -0.23
CA ALA A 82 -0.96 25.97 0.84
C ALA A 82 0.45 25.96 0.23
N VAL A 83 1.32 26.83 0.72
CA VAL A 83 2.68 27.02 0.22
C VAL A 83 3.67 26.78 1.35
N LEU A 84 4.55 25.80 1.20
CA LEU A 84 5.65 25.54 2.14
C LEU A 84 6.83 26.44 1.79
N THR A 85 7.44 27.04 2.81
CA THR A 85 8.73 27.72 2.70
C THR A 85 9.70 27.21 3.76
N LEU A 86 10.89 26.80 3.32
CA LEU A 86 11.97 26.29 4.16
C LEU A 86 13.20 27.17 4.00
N LYS A 87 13.83 27.55 5.11
CA LYS A 87 15.05 28.37 5.11
C LYS A 87 16.09 27.79 6.07
N ASP A 88 17.29 27.57 5.54
CA ASP A 88 18.47 27.25 6.34
C ASP A 88 18.95 28.53 7.07
N SER A 89 18.58 28.66 8.34
CA SER A 89 18.94 29.80 9.18
C SER A 89 20.44 29.85 9.51
N THR A 90 21.15 28.71 9.36
CA THR A 90 22.60 28.63 9.57
C THR A 90 23.39 29.20 8.39
N HIS A 91 22.76 29.30 7.20
CA HIS A 91 23.34 29.90 6.00
C HIS A 91 22.36 30.93 5.40
N PRO A 92 22.28 32.15 5.97
CA PRO A 92 21.25 33.14 5.62
C PRO A 92 21.26 33.58 4.15
N ASP A 93 22.42 33.46 3.49
CA ASP A 93 22.61 33.81 2.08
C ASP A 93 22.02 32.76 1.12
N ARG A 94 21.70 31.55 1.61
CA ARG A 94 21.02 30.55 0.79
C ARG A 94 19.57 30.96 0.57
N PRO A 95 19.07 30.87 -0.67
CA PRO A 95 17.68 31.16 -0.96
C PRO A 95 16.77 30.18 -0.22
N ALA A 96 15.63 30.68 0.24
CA ALA A 96 14.58 29.81 0.78
C ALA A 96 14.05 28.88 -0.32
N PHE A 97 13.72 27.66 0.07
CA PHE A 97 13.02 26.71 -0.77
C PHE A 97 11.52 26.91 -0.60
N THR A 98 10.82 27.21 -1.69
CA THR A 98 9.37 27.42 -1.69
C THR A 98 8.71 26.45 -2.65
N THR A 99 7.63 25.79 -2.22
CA THR A 99 6.90 24.81 -3.04
C THR A 99 5.41 24.78 -2.70
N LEU A 100 4.59 24.35 -3.66
CA LEU A 100 3.14 24.21 -3.49
C LEU A 100 2.83 22.87 -2.80
N LEU A 101 2.06 22.91 -1.72
CA LEU A 101 1.65 21.71 -1.00
C LEU A 101 0.39 21.10 -1.57
N THR A 102 -0.72 21.84 -1.56
CA THR A 102 -2.03 21.40 -2.06
C THR A 102 -3.03 22.58 -1.98
N PRO A 103 -4.09 22.62 -2.82
CA PRO A 103 -5.27 23.44 -2.54
C PRO A 103 -5.81 23.17 -1.12
N TYR A 104 -6.21 24.23 -0.40
CA TYR A 104 -6.68 24.13 0.98
C TYR A 104 -7.83 25.11 1.24
N SER A 105 -8.99 24.56 1.60
CA SER A 105 -10.18 25.30 1.98
C SER A 105 -10.50 25.15 3.48
N ARG A 106 -10.93 26.24 4.13
CA ARG A 106 -11.24 26.25 5.57
C ARG A 106 -12.46 25.41 5.94
N ASP A 107 -13.41 25.25 5.03
CA ASP A 107 -14.54 24.35 5.23
C ASP A 107 -14.15 22.88 5.04
N GLY A 108 -12.88 22.63 4.70
CA GLY A 108 -12.32 21.31 4.50
C GLY A 108 -12.97 20.58 3.34
N SER A 109 -13.40 21.33 2.32
CA SER A 109 -13.93 20.78 1.06
C SER A 109 -12.82 20.23 0.15
N ASP A 110 -11.58 20.70 0.31
CA ASP A 110 -10.42 20.25 -0.45
C ASP A 110 -9.64 19.16 0.31
N VAL A 111 -9.04 19.57 1.43
CA VAL A 111 -8.31 18.73 2.38
C VAL A 111 -8.49 19.32 3.78
N ARG A 112 -8.13 18.57 4.82
CA ARG A 112 -8.19 18.96 6.24
C ARG A 112 -6.89 18.57 6.95
N ASP A 113 -6.74 19.07 8.18
CA ASP A 113 -5.67 18.70 9.10
C ASP A 113 -4.27 18.77 8.48
N LEU A 114 -3.98 19.88 7.80
CA LEU A 114 -2.64 20.17 7.30
C LEU A 114 -1.70 20.38 8.48
N GLN A 115 -0.70 19.53 8.58
CA GLN A 115 0.31 19.54 9.64
C GLN A 115 1.69 19.71 9.05
N LEU A 116 2.55 20.40 9.80
CA LEU A 116 3.97 20.55 9.55
C LEU A 116 4.72 20.08 10.80
N ASP A 117 5.58 19.09 10.64
CA ASP A 117 6.51 18.63 11.66
C ASP A 117 7.95 18.92 11.23
N LEU A 118 8.80 19.28 12.18
CA LEU A 118 10.26 19.19 12.02
C LEU A 118 10.74 17.94 12.74
N ARG A 119 11.42 17.04 12.02
CA ARG A 119 11.89 15.74 12.54
C ARG A 119 13.33 15.48 12.15
N HIS A 120 14.04 14.71 12.97
CA HIS A 120 15.37 14.20 12.60
C HIS A 120 15.18 12.81 11.99
N LEU A 121 15.23 12.73 10.66
CA LEU A 121 14.98 11.50 9.88
C LEU A 121 16.23 11.01 9.14
N ASP A 122 17.24 11.87 8.97
CA ASP A 122 18.53 11.51 8.38
C ASP A 122 19.64 11.88 9.36
N ALA A 123 20.27 10.86 9.97
CA ALA A 123 21.34 11.02 10.94
C ALA A 123 22.58 11.73 10.37
N ALA A 124 22.79 11.69 9.05
CA ALA A 124 23.90 12.34 8.38
C ALA A 124 23.59 13.80 8.00
N SER A 125 22.32 14.22 8.07
CA SER A 125 21.91 15.56 7.69
C SER A 125 22.14 16.58 8.81
N PRO A 126 22.76 17.75 8.54
CA PRO A 126 22.97 18.79 9.54
C PRO A 126 21.69 19.56 9.88
N LEU A 127 20.63 19.43 9.07
CA LEU A 127 19.33 20.06 9.29
C LEU A 127 18.27 18.97 9.52
N PRO A 128 17.22 19.25 10.32
CA PRO A 128 16.06 18.39 10.37
C PRO A 128 15.30 18.40 9.04
N GLN A 129 14.40 17.43 8.88
CA GLN A 129 13.51 17.29 7.74
C GLN A 129 12.14 17.86 8.10
N ALA A 130 11.51 18.53 7.14
CA ALA A 130 10.12 18.96 7.25
C ALA A 130 9.21 17.83 6.76
N VAL A 131 8.29 17.38 7.60
CA VAL A 131 7.24 16.43 7.22
C VAL A 131 5.92 17.18 7.13
N VAL A 132 5.35 17.20 5.94
CA VAL A 132 4.06 17.84 5.67
C VAL A 132 3.01 16.77 5.40
N SER A 133 1.87 16.85 6.07
CA SER A 133 0.81 15.86 5.95
C SER A 133 -0.57 16.51 5.88
N VAL A 134 -1.44 15.98 5.04
CA VAL A 134 -2.85 16.39 4.92
C VAL A 134 -3.76 15.18 4.92
N TYR A 135 -5.02 15.38 5.30
CA TYR A 135 -6.06 14.39 5.16
C TYR A 135 -7.06 14.84 4.09
N THR A 136 -7.31 14.03 3.07
CA THR A 136 -8.16 14.43 1.94
C THR A 136 -9.65 14.36 2.23
N GLY A 137 -10.06 13.78 3.38
CA GLY A 137 -11.42 13.85 3.91
C GLY A 137 -12.37 12.77 3.39
N GLY A 138 -12.95 11.98 4.31
CA GLY A 138 -13.93 10.91 4.05
C GLY A 138 -13.51 9.59 4.72
N ALA A 139 -14.46 8.71 5.08
CA ALA A 139 -14.20 7.58 6.00
C ALA A 139 -13.10 6.57 5.56
N HIS A 140 -12.73 6.58 4.27
CA HIS A 140 -11.65 5.78 3.68
C HIS A 140 -10.71 6.62 2.83
N CYS A 141 -10.80 7.94 2.95
CA CYS A 141 -10.00 8.87 2.19
C CYS A 141 -8.60 8.94 2.75
N CYS A 142 -7.72 9.52 1.97
CA CYS A 142 -6.30 9.28 2.12
C CYS A 142 -5.65 10.32 3.02
N ALA A 143 -4.77 9.87 3.91
CA ALA A 143 -3.73 10.73 4.45
C ALA A 143 -2.53 10.72 3.49
N LEU A 144 -2.10 11.91 3.11
CA LEU A 144 -0.97 12.14 2.21
C LEU A 144 0.15 12.78 3.00
N THR A 145 1.36 12.22 2.91
CA THR A 145 2.55 12.74 3.60
C THR A 145 3.73 12.87 2.64
N SER A 146 4.47 13.98 2.78
CA SER A 146 5.72 14.21 2.07
C SER A 146 6.81 14.66 3.02
N VAL A 147 8.02 14.14 2.80
CA VAL A 147 9.23 14.49 3.56
C VAL A 147 10.09 15.39 2.69
N VAL A 148 10.42 16.58 3.19
CA VAL A 148 11.27 17.55 2.53
C VAL A 148 12.56 17.72 3.33
N GLY A 149 13.70 17.50 2.67
CA GLY A 149 15.02 17.56 3.32
C GLY A 149 16.10 18.07 2.39
N MET A 150 17.17 18.60 2.98
CA MET A 150 18.37 18.99 2.23
C MET A 150 19.28 17.78 2.03
N THR A 151 19.61 17.50 0.77
CA THR A 151 20.56 16.45 0.38
C THR A 151 21.98 16.84 0.76
N LYS A 152 22.90 15.86 0.76
CA LYS A 152 24.34 16.07 1.00
C LYS A 152 24.98 17.08 0.04
N ASN A 153 24.38 17.27 -1.14
CA ASN A 153 24.85 18.22 -2.15
C ASN A 153 24.31 19.65 -1.93
N GLY A 154 23.53 19.87 -0.87
CA GLY A 154 22.93 21.18 -0.55
C GLY A 154 21.69 21.50 -1.38
N THR A 155 21.10 20.52 -2.07
CA THR A 155 19.83 20.71 -2.80
C THR A 155 18.66 20.20 -1.98
N TRP A 156 17.47 20.79 -2.14
CA TRP A 156 16.26 20.30 -1.50
C TRP A 156 15.65 19.15 -2.29
N SER A 157 15.20 18.11 -1.59
CA SER A 157 14.44 16.99 -2.14
C SER A 157 13.12 16.84 -1.38
N ALA A 158 12.07 16.51 -2.12
CA ALA A 158 10.75 16.18 -1.56
C ALA A 158 10.36 14.78 -1.99
N THR A 159 10.03 13.93 -1.01
CA THR A 159 9.77 12.50 -1.22
C THR A 159 8.49 12.10 -0.50
N ARG A 160 7.53 11.60 -1.28
CA ARG A 160 6.22 11.20 -0.77
C ARG A 160 6.26 9.79 -0.20
N THR A 161 5.55 9.57 0.91
CA THR A 161 5.26 8.22 1.41
C THR A 161 4.08 7.63 0.63
N SER A 162 3.80 6.34 0.81
CA SER A 162 2.53 5.77 0.33
C SER A 162 1.33 6.45 1.00
N GLU A 163 0.21 6.50 0.29
CA GLU A 163 -1.05 7.01 0.82
C GLU A 163 -1.60 6.06 1.89
N LEU A 164 -2.08 6.60 3.00
CA LEU A 164 -2.66 5.81 4.10
C LEU A 164 -4.17 5.94 4.10
N SER A 165 -4.86 4.86 4.47
CA SER A 165 -6.32 4.84 4.53
C SER A 165 -6.83 5.57 5.77
N GLY A 166 -7.90 6.35 5.61
CA GLY A 166 -8.50 7.10 6.70
C GLY A 166 -7.63 8.26 7.18
N GLU A 167 -7.73 8.55 8.47
CA GLU A 167 -6.97 9.62 9.14
C GLU A 167 -5.60 9.13 9.66
N ASP A 168 -5.21 7.90 9.31
CA ASP A 168 -3.95 7.30 9.75
C ASP A 168 -2.77 8.12 9.26
N ARG A 169 -1.79 8.34 10.13
CA ARG A 169 -0.55 9.05 9.80
C ARG A 169 0.64 8.13 9.97
N PRO A 170 1.76 8.43 9.28
CA PRO A 170 2.98 7.68 9.53
C PRO A 170 3.36 7.73 11.01
N PHE A 171 3.71 6.56 11.53
CA PHE A 171 4.28 6.42 12.86
C PHE A 171 5.79 6.64 12.77
N PHE A 172 6.39 7.29 13.77
CA PHE A 172 7.83 7.55 13.78
C PHE A 172 8.47 6.87 14.98
N ALA A 173 9.56 6.14 14.74
CA ALA A 173 10.36 5.53 15.80
C ALA A 173 11.80 5.33 15.36
N ASP A 174 12.73 5.54 16.29
CA ASP A 174 14.15 5.20 16.13
C ASP A 174 14.31 3.69 16.33
N ILE A 175 14.18 2.93 15.23
CA ILE A 175 14.13 1.47 15.23
C ILE A 175 15.54 0.91 15.32
N ASP A 176 16.49 1.50 14.60
CA ASP A 176 17.88 1.05 14.60
C ASP A 176 18.77 1.69 15.68
N LYS A 177 18.25 2.69 16.40
CA LYS A 177 18.92 3.37 17.51
C LYS A 177 20.12 4.21 17.06
N ASP A 178 20.08 4.72 15.84
CA ASP A 178 21.10 5.64 15.32
C ASP A 178 20.80 7.12 15.65
N GLY A 179 19.62 7.40 16.23
CA GLY A 179 19.18 8.73 16.63
C GLY A 179 18.30 9.44 15.59
N ALA A 180 18.21 8.92 14.36
CA ALA A 180 17.19 9.30 13.40
C ALA A 180 15.93 8.42 13.57
N GLN A 181 14.77 8.98 13.22
CA GLN A 181 13.51 8.24 13.29
C GLN A 181 13.23 7.57 11.94
N GLU A 182 12.97 6.26 11.95
CA GLU A 182 12.32 5.58 10.84
C GLU A 182 10.84 5.98 10.74
N ILE A 183 10.34 5.92 9.51
CA ILE A 183 8.94 6.15 9.17
C ILE A 183 8.26 4.80 9.01
N VAL A 184 7.24 4.53 9.81
CA VAL A 184 6.48 3.28 9.78
C VAL A 184 5.07 3.55 9.30
N ILE A 185 4.66 2.81 8.28
CA ILE A 185 3.29 2.82 7.76
C ILE A 185 2.71 1.41 7.77
N GLY A 186 1.38 1.29 7.65
CA GLY A 186 0.71 0.00 7.43
C GLY A 186 0.51 -0.28 5.95
N ASP A 187 0.72 -1.54 5.53
CA ASP A 187 0.33 -2.00 4.20
C ASP A 187 -1.20 -2.08 4.09
N SER A 188 -1.79 -1.08 3.45
CA SER A 188 -3.24 -0.94 3.26
C SER A 188 -3.83 -1.99 2.34
N SER A 189 -3.03 -2.75 1.58
CA SER A 189 -3.53 -3.85 0.74
C SER A 189 -4.17 -4.98 1.55
N PHE A 190 -3.94 -5.05 2.86
CA PHE A 190 -4.59 -6.00 3.77
C PHE A 190 -5.98 -5.55 4.22
N LEU A 191 -6.30 -4.25 4.10
CA LEU A 191 -7.62 -3.73 4.46
C LEU A 191 -8.68 -4.27 3.49
N TYR A 192 -9.77 -4.79 4.04
CA TYR A 192 -10.89 -5.35 3.26
C TYR A 192 -10.58 -6.63 2.45
N THR A 193 -9.33 -7.10 2.45
CA THR A 193 -8.96 -8.26 1.64
C THR A 193 -9.37 -9.58 2.29
N PHE A 194 -9.17 -9.72 3.61
CA PHE A 194 -9.43 -10.96 4.35
C PHE A 194 -10.36 -10.80 5.56
N ALA A 195 -10.83 -9.58 5.80
CA ALA A 195 -11.75 -9.22 6.88
C ALA A 195 -12.35 -7.83 6.61
N SER A 196 -13.37 -7.44 7.36
CA SER A 196 -13.82 -6.06 7.44
C SER A 196 -12.67 -5.12 7.85
N HIS A 197 -12.81 -3.81 7.63
CA HIS A 197 -11.80 -2.84 8.10
C HIS A 197 -11.47 -2.98 9.58
N ALA A 198 -12.47 -3.22 10.43
CA ALA A 198 -12.28 -3.38 11.87
C ALA A 198 -11.61 -4.72 12.24
N GLY A 199 -11.74 -5.73 11.37
CA GLY A 199 -11.07 -7.03 11.52
C GLY A 199 -9.71 -7.12 10.82
N SER A 200 -9.34 -6.10 10.04
CA SER A 200 -8.10 -6.06 9.27
C SER A 200 -6.93 -5.59 10.15
N TYR A 201 -5.78 -6.23 9.95
CA TYR A 201 -4.50 -5.84 10.55
C TYR A 201 -3.51 -5.62 9.41
N THR A 202 -2.73 -4.54 9.46
CA THR A 202 -1.81 -4.16 8.38
C THR A 202 -0.36 -4.43 8.79
N PRO A 203 0.40 -5.23 8.03
CA PRO A 203 1.83 -5.39 8.28
C PRO A 203 2.56 -4.05 8.18
N ALA A 204 3.57 -3.85 9.02
CA ALA A 204 4.37 -2.64 8.98
C ALA A 204 5.27 -2.62 7.74
N ILE A 205 5.34 -1.47 7.08
CA ILE A 205 6.40 -1.09 6.14
C ILE A 205 7.24 -0.02 6.82
N ILE A 206 8.54 -0.27 6.95
CA ILE A 206 9.49 0.57 7.68
C ILE A 206 10.45 1.21 6.69
N TYR A 207 10.41 2.53 6.59
CA TYR A 207 11.30 3.31 5.75
C TYR A 207 12.38 4.01 6.58
N ARG A 208 13.63 3.89 6.14
CA ARG A 208 14.70 4.80 6.50
C ARG A 208 14.76 5.95 5.50
N TYR A 209 14.83 7.18 5.98
CA TYR A 209 15.06 8.33 5.12
C TYR A 209 16.56 8.66 5.06
N THR A 210 17.12 8.79 3.86
CA THR A 210 18.54 9.14 3.70
C THR A 210 18.74 9.91 2.40
N ASP A 211 19.39 11.07 2.49
CA ASP A 211 19.80 11.89 1.33
C ASP A 211 18.64 12.15 0.34
N GLY A 212 17.45 12.44 0.86
CA GLY A 212 16.28 12.71 0.03
C GLY A 212 15.49 11.48 -0.43
N ARG A 213 15.77 10.27 0.04
CA ARG A 213 15.11 9.02 -0.41
C ARG A 213 14.56 8.21 0.76
N LEU A 214 13.51 7.42 0.50
CA LEU A 214 12.93 6.46 1.44
C LEU A 214 13.34 5.04 1.01
N ALA A 215 14.15 4.37 1.82
CA ALA A 215 14.52 2.97 1.62
C ALA A 215 13.70 2.09 2.56
N ASP A 216 12.99 1.10 2.01
CA ASP A 216 12.26 0.09 2.79
C ASP A 216 13.24 -0.93 3.39
N ILE A 217 13.36 -0.85 4.70
CA ILE A 217 14.21 -1.69 5.55
C ILE A 217 13.40 -2.73 6.34
N THR A 218 12.14 -2.98 5.97
CA THR A 218 11.22 -3.85 6.73
C THR A 218 11.80 -5.24 6.96
N THR A 219 12.45 -5.81 5.94
CA THR A 219 13.04 -7.15 6.00
C THR A 219 14.48 -7.16 6.53
N ASP A 220 15.07 -5.99 6.79
CA ASP A 220 16.43 -5.92 7.29
C ASP A 220 16.46 -6.41 8.73
N SER A 221 17.57 -7.05 9.13
CA SER A 221 17.69 -7.66 10.45
C SER A 221 17.47 -6.68 11.62
N VAL A 222 17.75 -5.40 11.39
CA VAL A 222 17.58 -4.32 12.37
C VAL A 222 16.10 -4.06 12.71
N SER A 223 15.19 -4.32 11.78
CA SER A 223 13.75 -4.13 11.93
C SER A 223 13.06 -5.28 12.67
N ARG A 224 13.73 -6.45 12.79
CA ARG A 224 13.14 -7.66 13.37
C ARG A 224 12.58 -7.44 14.79
N PRO A 225 13.28 -6.81 15.75
CA PRO A 225 12.73 -6.59 17.09
C PRO A 225 11.44 -5.77 17.09
N TYR A 226 11.34 -4.78 16.20
CA TYR A 226 10.12 -3.98 16.05
C TYR A 226 8.94 -4.83 15.56
N LEU A 227 9.19 -5.67 14.54
CA LEU A 227 8.19 -6.59 13.98
C LEU A 227 7.74 -7.65 14.98
N GLU A 228 8.66 -8.24 15.73
CA GLU A 228 8.35 -9.23 16.78
C GLU A 228 7.46 -8.62 17.87
N GLN A 229 7.80 -7.41 18.33
CA GLN A 229 7.01 -6.70 19.31
C GLN A 229 5.63 -6.32 18.76
N SER A 230 5.55 -5.90 17.48
CA SER A 230 4.27 -5.51 16.84
C SER A 230 3.33 -6.71 16.73
N LEU A 231 3.86 -7.86 16.31
CA LEU A 231 3.13 -9.10 16.22
C LEU A 231 2.61 -9.55 17.59
N LYS A 232 3.42 -9.45 18.65
CA LYS A 232 3.00 -9.78 20.02
C LYS A 232 1.87 -8.89 20.53
N GLU A 233 1.95 -7.59 20.29
CA GLU A 233 0.93 -6.62 20.70
C GLU A 233 -0.40 -6.87 19.97
N ASN A 234 -0.34 -7.03 18.65
CA ASN A 234 -1.51 -7.31 17.83
C ASN A 234 -2.14 -8.68 18.15
N GLU A 235 -1.33 -9.71 18.42
CA GLU A 235 -1.86 -11.01 18.88
C GLU A 235 -2.57 -10.86 20.23
N GLY A 236 -1.97 -10.14 21.17
CA GLY A 236 -2.57 -9.87 22.48
C GLY A 236 -3.91 -9.13 22.35
N PHE A 237 -3.97 -8.13 21.47
CA PHE A 237 -5.20 -7.39 21.20
C PHE A 237 -6.27 -8.25 20.52
N TRP A 238 -5.92 -9.01 19.49
CA TRP A 238 -6.85 -9.93 18.81
C TRP A 238 -7.45 -10.96 19.79
N VAL A 239 -6.65 -11.46 20.72
CA VAL A 239 -7.13 -12.36 21.79
C VAL A 239 -8.12 -11.64 22.72
N GLN A 240 -7.88 -10.38 23.06
CA GLN A 240 -8.82 -9.57 23.87
C GLN A 240 -10.15 -9.32 23.14
N GLN A 241 -10.11 -9.18 21.81
CA GLN A 241 -11.30 -9.07 20.96
C GLN A 241 -11.97 -10.43 20.69
N ASN A 242 -11.74 -11.42 21.55
CA ASN A 242 -12.28 -12.78 21.44
C ASN A 242 -12.01 -13.42 20.06
N ARG A 243 -10.87 -13.08 19.45
CA ARG A 243 -10.43 -13.61 18.16
C ARG A 243 -11.43 -13.36 17.01
N SER A 244 -12.09 -12.20 17.01
CA SER A 244 -12.99 -11.80 15.92
C SER A 244 -12.27 -11.79 14.57
N GLU A 245 -12.98 -12.17 13.50
CA GLU A 245 -12.51 -12.18 12.10
C GLU A 245 -11.08 -12.75 11.94
N PRO A 246 -10.88 -14.04 12.27
CA PRO A 246 -9.55 -14.64 12.41
C PRO A 246 -8.68 -14.51 11.14
N ASN A 247 -9.29 -14.55 9.96
CA ASN A 247 -8.57 -14.47 8.68
C ASN A 247 -7.85 -13.13 8.50
N GLY A 248 -8.41 -12.01 8.99
CA GLY A 248 -7.76 -10.70 8.95
C GLY A 248 -6.48 -10.66 9.79
N PHE A 249 -6.53 -11.13 11.04
CA PHE A 249 -5.36 -11.23 11.91
C PHE A 249 -4.33 -12.25 11.40
N LEU A 250 -4.78 -13.41 10.90
CA LEU A 250 -3.89 -14.47 10.45
C LEU A 250 -3.15 -14.09 9.16
N ALA A 251 -3.77 -13.34 8.25
CA ALA A 251 -3.10 -12.78 7.07
C ALA A 251 -1.94 -11.87 7.50
N TYR A 252 -2.20 -10.92 8.41
CA TYR A 252 -1.19 -10.06 9.02
C TYR A 252 -0.07 -10.85 9.70
N TYR A 253 -0.43 -11.88 10.47
CA TYR A 253 0.55 -12.69 11.21
C TYR A 253 1.51 -13.41 10.26
N VAL A 254 0.99 -14.04 9.21
CA VAL A 254 1.79 -14.74 8.20
C VAL A 254 2.68 -13.76 7.44
N ALA A 255 2.14 -12.62 7.02
CA ALA A 255 2.88 -11.58 6.31
C ALA A 255 4.03 -10.99 7.16
N THR A 256 3.75 -10.65 8.42
CA THR A 256 4.76 -10.14 9.36
C THR A 256 5.84 -11.20 9.63
N LYS A 257 5.46 -12.47 9.74
CA LYS A 257 6.42 -13.58 9.82
C LYS A 257 7.25 -13.73 8.55
N ALA A 258 6.65 -13.58 7.37
CA ALA A 258 7.37 -13.59 6.10
C ALA A 258 8.41 -12.47 6.01
N ASN A 259 8.07 -11.24 6.43
CA ASN A 259 9.01 -10.11 6.51
C ASN A 259 10.23 -10.41 7.39
N MET A 260 10.09 -11.27 8.40
CA MET A 260 11.20 -11.70 9.26
C MET A 260 11.97 -12.93 8.74
N GLY A 261 11.61 -13.46 7.57
CA GLY A 261 12.16 -14.70 7.00
C GLY A 261 11.59 -15.98 7.62
N GLN A 262 10.41 -15.90 8.25
CA GLN A 262 9.78 -16.98 9.03
C GLN A 262 8.45 -17.45 8.42
N PHE A 263 8.29 -17.37 7.09
CA PHE A 263 7.04 -17.70 6.40
C PHE A 263 6.46 -19.07 6.78
N GLN A 264 7.27 -20.14 6.73
CA GLN A 264 6.82 -21.50 7.06
C GLN A 264 6.27 -21.62 8.50
N ALA A 265 6.90 -20.93 9.46
CA ALA A 265 6.43 -20.90 10.84
C ALA A 265 5.12 -20.11 10.97
N GLY A 266 4.99 -19.00 10.24
CA GLY A 266 3.75 -18.24 10.10
C GLY A 266 2.61 -19.11 9.55
N TRP A 267 2.87 -19.81 8.45
CA TRP A 267 1.90 -20.70 7.81
C TRP A 267 1.41 -21.80 8.74
N SER A 268 2.34 -22.47 9.42
CA SER A 268 2.05 -23.54 10.39
C SER A 268 1.20 -23.05 11.57
N TYR A 269 1.37 -21.79 11.97
CA TYR A 269 0.52 -21.17 13.00
C TYR A 269 -0.89 -20.90 12.49
N MET A 270 -1.04 -20.46 11.24
CA MET A 270 -2.31 -20.10 10.62
C MET A 270 -3.21 -21.31 10.34
N LEU A 271 -2.66 -22.40 9.80
CA LEU A 271 -3.43 -23.57 9.34
C LEU A 271 -4.47 -24.14 10.33
N PRO A 272 -4.19 -24.28 11.63
CA PRO A 272 -5.20 -24.78 12.58
C PRO A 272 -6.14 -23.69 13.13
N ARG A 273 -6.03 -22.43 12.70
CA ARG A 273 -6.71 -21.27 13.32
C ARG A 273 -7.61 -20.47 12.38
N TYR A 274 -7.49 -20.65 11.07
CA TYR A 274 -8.26 -19.87 10.11
C TYR A 274 -9.74 -20.26 10.09
N ASP A 275 -10.59 -19.36 9.61
CA ASP A 275 -11.98 -19.66 9.34
C ASP A 275 -12.10 -20.38 8.00
N HIS A 276 -12.62 -21.62 8.05
CA HIS A 276 -12.80 -22.47 6.88
C HIS A 276 -13.98 -22.04 6.00
N GLU A 277 -14.89 -21.21 6.52
CA GLU A 277 -16.00 -20.66 5.75
C GLU A 277 -15.46 -19.63 4.75
N ILE A 278 -15.88 -19.75 3.49
CA ILE A 278 -15.53 -18.78 2.45
C ILE A 278 -16.53 -17.63 2.53
N ASP A 279 -16.07 -16.47 2.99
CA ASP A 279 -16.80 -15.22 2.83
C ASP A 279 -16.35 -14.55 1.52
N ALA A 280 -17.23 -14.58 0.52
CA ALA A 280 -16.95 -14.01 -0.80
C ALA A 280 -16.68 -12.50 -0.76
N ALA A 281 -17.11 -11.78 0.30
CA ALA A 281 -16.81 -10.37 0.46
C ALA A 281 -15.36 -10.10 0.91
N PHE A 282 -14.70 -11.09 1.49
CA PHE A 282 -13.37 -11.00 2.10
C PHE A 282 -12.46 -12.14 1.63
N SER A 283 -12.51 -12.40 0.33
CA SER A 283 -11.71 -13.43 -0.32
C SER A 283 -11.32 -12.97 -1.72
N LEU A 284 -10.15 -13.44 -2.17
CA LEU A 284 -9.69 -13.21 -3.54
C LEU A 284 -10.05 -14.39 -4.45
N SER A 285 -10.07 -14.11 -5.74
CA SER A 285 -10.23 -15.09 -6.81
C SER A 285 -8.93 -15.20 -7.62
N ARG A 286 -8.78 -16.23 -8.46
CA ARG A 286 -7.63 -16.33 -9.37
C ARG A 286 -7.61 -15.18 -10.37
N CYS A 287 -8.78 -14.67 -10.74
CA CYS A 287 -8.89 -13.49 -11.59
C CYS A 287 -8.28 -12.25 -10.92
N ALA A 288 -8.71 -11.96 -9.68
CA ALA A 288 -8.23 -10.81 -8.92
C ALA A 288 -6.73 -10.89 -8.62
N LEU A 289 -6.22 -12.08 -8.31
CA LEU A 289 -4.79 -12.31 -8.05
C LEU A 289 -3.91 -12.00 -9.28
N GLY A 290 -4.41 -12.26 -10.48
CA GLY A 290 -3.70 -11.93 -11.73
C GLY A 290 -3.89 -10.50 -12.21
N GLY A 291 -4.56 -9.64 -11.44
CA GLY A 291 -4.81 -8.25 -11.82
C GLY A 291 -5.72 -8.06 -13.05
N ARG A 292 -6.41 -9.12 -13.48
CA ARG A 292 -7.28 -9.13 -14.66
C ARG A 292 -8.65 -8.53 -14.38
N LEU A 293 -9.33 -8.02 -15.41
CA LEU A 293 -10.70 -7.57 -15.26
C LEU A 293 -11.63 -8.77 -15.10
N GLU A 294 -12.66 -8.68 -14.25
CA GLU A 294 -13.59 -9.79 -14.04
C GLU A 294 -14.21 -10.29 -15.36
N ALA A 295 -14.53 -9.38 -16.29
CA ALA A 295 -15.11 -9.70 -17.59
C ALA A 295 -14.22 -10.62 -18.46
N GLU A 296 -12.92 -10.69 -18.20
CA GLU A 296 -11.92 -11.47 -18.94
C GLU A 296 -11.72 -12.88 -18.35
N CYS A 297 -12.37 -13.17 -17.23
CA CYS A 297 -12.17 -14.40 -16.47
C CYS A 297 -13.35 -15.34 -16.58
N THR A 298 -13.06 -16.64 -16.61
CA THR A 298 -14.09 -17.68 -16.50
C THR A 298 -14.77 -17.65 -15.13
N ALA A 299 -15.99 -18.20 -15.04
CA ALA A 299 -16.70 -18.32 -13.76
C ALA A 299 -15.85 -19.04 -12.68
N ASP A 300 -15.06 -20.04 -13.09
CA ASP A 300 -14.16 -20.78 -12.21
C ASP A 300 -12.93 -19.96 -11.76
N GLU A 301 -12.52 -18.94 -12.50
CA GLU A 301 -11.45 -18.03 -12.12
C GLU A 301 -11.94 -16.88 -11.24
N GLN A 302 -13.22 -16.51 -11.37
CA GLN A 302 -13.89 -15.52 -10.54
C GLN A 302 -14.33 -16.09 -9.17
N ALA A 303 -14.43 -17.42 -9.05
CA ALA A 303 -14.83 -18.07 -7.80
C ALA A 303 -13.90 -17.69 -6.64
N PRO A 304 -14.45 -17.37 -5.44
CA PRO A 304 -13.66 -17.03 -4.27
C PRO A 304 -12.86 -18.26 -3.80
N LEU A 305 -11.59 -18.05 -3.48
CA LEU A 305 -10.67 -19.08 -3.05
C LEU A 305 -10.78 -19.35 -1.53
N PRO A 306 -10.56 -20.59 -1.07
CA PRO A 306 -10.25 -20.86 0.33
C PRO A 306 -9.13 -19.96 0.86
N PHE A 307 -9.27 -19.49 2.11
CA PHE A 307 -8.36 -18.50 2.70
C PHE A 307 -6.85 -18.82 2.54
N PRO A 308 -6.34 -20.04 2.80
CA PRO A 308 -4.92 -20.33 2.58
C PRO A 308 -4.50 -20.16 1.12
N GLN A 309 -5.35 -20.50 0.16
CA GLN A 309 -5.03 -20.37 -1.27
C GLN A 309 -5.00 -18.91 -1.69
N ALA A 310 -6.02 -18.14 -1.27
CA ALA A 310 -6.08 -16.69 -1.49
C ALA A 310 -4.87 -15.97 -0.87
N LEU A 311 -4.51 -16.32 0.37
CA LEU A 311 -3.39 -15.72 1.09
C LEU A 311 -2.04 -16.03 0.43
N ALA A 312 -1.81 -17.27 -0.02
CA ALA A 312 -0.55 -17.62 -0.68
C ALA A 312 -0.35 -16.80 -1.97
N GLY A 313 -1.37 -16.74 -2.83
CA GLY A 313 -1.31 -15.92 -4.04
C GLY A 313 -1.15 -14.43 -3.73
N PHE A 314 -1.87 -13.92 -2.73
CA PHE A 314 -1.78 -12.52 -2.32
C PHE A 314 -0.39 -12.14 -1.81
N LEU A 315 0.26 -13.00 -1.02
CA LEU A 315 1.61 -12.74 -0.51
C LEU A 315 2.67 -12.79 -1.62
N VAL A 316 2.45 -13.63 -2.65
CA VAL A 316 3.30 -13.64 -3.86
C VAL A 316 3.10 -12.36 -4.66
N ALA A 317 1.85 -11.97 -4.96
CA ALA A 317 1.54 -10.73 -5.66
C ALA A 317 2.07 -9.49 -4.93
N GLY A 318 1.97 -9.47 -3.59
CA GLY A 318 2.48 -8.42 -2.72
C GLY A 318 3.98 -8.51 -2.41
N ASN A 319 4.71 -9.49 -2.96
CA ASN A 319 6.16 -9.67 -2.76
C ASN A 319 6.62 -9.90 -1.31
N TYR A 320 5.74 -10.43 -0.45
CA TYR A 320 6.12 -10.87 0.89
C TYR A 320 6.97 -12.15 0.86
N ILE A 321 6.76 -12.98 -0.16
CA ILE A 321 7.43 -14.26 -0.40
C ILE A 321 7.61 -14.49 -1.91
N THR A 322 8.53 -15.37 -2.28
CA THR A 322 8.64 -15.86 -3.66
C THR A 322 7.66 -17.00 -3.93
N SER A 323 7.34 -17.22 -5.20
CA SER A 323 6.51 -18.33 -5.66
C SER A 323 7.11 -19.69 -5.29
N GLU A 324 8.45 -19.81 -5.31
CA GLU A 324 9.17 -21.00 -4.83
C GLU A 324 8.92 -21.25 -3.33
N GLN A 325 9.05 -20.22 -2.49
CA GLN A 325 8.78 -20.31 -1.06
C GLN A 325 7.32 -20.67 -0.78
N ALA A 326 6.39 -20.09 -1.56
CA ALA A 326 4.96 -20.37 -1.48
C ALA A 326 4.65 -21.82 -1.85
N LEU A 327 5.12 -22.31 -3.00
CA LEU A 327 4.90 -23.68 -3.46
C LEU A 327 5.51 -24.74 -2.53
N ALA A 328 6.68 -24.45 -1.93
CA ALA A 328 7.31 -25.33 -0.97
C ALA A 328 6.50 -25.48 0.34
N THR A 329 5.73 -24.45 0.72
CA THR A 329 5.00 -24.41 2.01
C THR A 329 3.51 -24.71 1.86
N ALA A 330 2.91 -24.32 0.73
CA ALA A 330 1.49 -24.40 0.43
C ALA A 330 1.26 -24.91 -1.00
N PRO A 331 1.68 -26.15 -1.32
CA PRO A 331 1.53 -26.72 -2.67
C PRO A 331 0.06 -26.79 -3.13
N GLU A 332 -0.89 -26.89 -2.20
CA GLU A 332 -2.33 -26.83 -2.47
C GLU A 332 -2.80 -25.50 -3.07
N ALA A 333 -1.99 -24.44 -2.98
CA ALA A 333 -2.28 -23.12 -3.51
C ALA A 333 -1.66 -22.87 -4.89
N GLU A 334 -1.11 -23.89 -5.57
CA GLU A 334 -0.40 -23.74 -6.86
C GLU A 334 -1.17 -22.91 -7.89
N ALA A 335 -2.48 -23.13 -8.04
CA ALA A 335 -3.29 -22.38 -9.01
C ALA A 335 -3.42 -20.88 -8.66
N ALA A 336 -3.42 -20.54 -7.37
CA ALA A 336 -3.47 -19.15 -6.90
C ALA A 336 -2.09 -18.48 -7.02
N ILE A 337 -1.01 -19.22 -6.73
CA ILE A 337 0.37 -18.76 -6.87
C ILE A 337 0.68 -18.47 -8.34
N ARG A 338 0.35 -19.40 -9.26
CA ARG A 338 0.52 -19.19 -10.70
C ARG A 338 -0.33 -18.04 -11.24
N ALA A 339 -1.51 -17.81 -10.66
CA ALA A 339 -2.34 -16.66 -11.02
C ALA A 339 -1.73 -15.34 -10.54
N ALA A 340 -1.03 -15.33 -9.40
CA ALA A 340 -0.30 -14.17 -8.90
C ALA A 340 0.98 -13.87 -9.69
N ASP A 341 1.62 -14.90 -10.27
CA ASP A 341 2.76 -14.79 -11.20
C ASP A 341 2.35 -14.41 -12.64
N HIS A 342 1.17 -13.81 -12.80
CA HIS A 342 0.67 -13.43 -14.12
C HIS A 342 1.47 -12.24 -14.67
N TYR A 343 1.99 -12.40 -15.89
CA TYR A 343 2.61 -11.31 -16.64
C TYR A 343 1.53 -10.45 -17.29
N SER A 344 1.69 -9.13 -17.21
CA SER A 344 0.84 -8.16 -17.89
C SER A 344 1.67 -7.33 -18.87
N PRO A 345 1.10 -6.87 -19.98
CA PRO A 345 1.82 -6.03 -20.94
C PRO A 345 2.18 -4.66 -20.35
N ASP A 346 3.05 -3.91 -21.04
CA ASP A 346 3.48 -2.56 -20.64
C ASP A 346 2.40 -1.46 -20.78
N PHE A 347 1.18 -1.84 -21.19
CA PHE A 347 0.01 -0.97 -21.32
C PHE A 347 -1.15 -1.40 -20.41
N SER A 348 -2.06 -0.46 -20.14
CA SER A 348 -3.20 -0.70 -19.24
C SER A 348 -4.24 -1.64 -19.86
N CYS A 349 -4.46 -2.79 -19.23
CA CYS A 349 -5.57 -3.70 -19.55
C CYS A 349 -6.94 -3.20 -19.06
N ARG A 350 -7.01 -2.12 -18.27
CA ARG A 350 -8.29 -1.50 -17.88
C ARG A 350 -8.96 -0.77 -19.03
N THR A 351 -8.14 -0.19 -19.90
CA THR A 351 -8.57 0.55 -21.09
C THR A 351 -7.69 0.10 -22.26
N PRO A 352 -7.85 -1.16 -22.72
CA PRO A 352 -6.99 -1.69 -23.75
C PRO A 352 -7.17 -0.88 -25.04
N PRO A 353 -6.12 -0.77 -25.88
CA PRO A 353 -6.21 -0.11 -27.17
C PRO A 353 -7.42 -0.60 -27.98
N GLN A 354 -8.30 0.32 -28.37
CA GLN A 354 -9.51 -0.04 -29.10
C GLN A 354 -9.17 -0.67 -30.45
N LYS A 355 -9.94 -1.69 -30.85
CA LYS A 355 -9.75 -2.43 -32.10
C LYS A 355 -8.33 -3.01 -32.24
N ASN A 356 -7.80 -3.58 -31.16
CA ASN A 356 -6.52 -4.25 -31.18
C ASN A 356 -6.65 -5.64 -30.52
N GLY A 357 -6.88 -6.66 -31.34
CA GLY A 357 -7.04 -8.04 -30.90
C GLY A 357 -5.78 -8.62 -30.27
N VAL A 358 -4.59 -8.19 -30.72
CA VAL A 358 -3.31 -8.57 -30.10
C VAL A 358 -3.21 -7.98 -28.70
N ALA A 359 -3.57 -6.71 -28.51
CA ALA A 359 -3.56 -6.09 -27.18
C ALA A 359 -4.54 -6.77 -26.21
N ILE A 360 -5.72 -7.16 -26.69
CA ILE A 360 -6.68 -7.96 -25.90
C ILE A 360 -6.06 -9.33 -25.54
N MET A 361 -5.44 -10.02 -26.51
CA MET A 361 -4.76 -11.29 -26.28
C MET A 361 -3.68 -11.18 -25.19
N LEU A 362 -2.86 -10.12 -25.22
CA LEU A 362 -1.81 -9.89 -24.23
C LEU A 362 -2.37 -9.67 -22.82
N CYS A 363 -3.53 -9.00 -22.70
CA CYS A 363 -4.22 -8.85 -21.43
C CYS A 363 -4.83 -10.16 -20.91
N GLU A 364 -5.30 -11.03 -21.80
CA GLU A 364 -5.96 -12.28 -21.43
C GLU A 364 -4.97 -13.44 -21.23
N ASN A 365 -3.76 -13.36 -21.78
CA ASN A 365 -2.82 -14.47 -21.84
C ASN A 365 -1.41 -14.12 -21.30
N SER A 366 -1.13 -14.61 -20.10
CA SER A 366 0.17 -14.44 -19.42
C SER A 366 1.37 -14.90 -20.24
N GLN A 367 1.22 -15.98 -21.02
CA GLN A 367 2.34 -16.52 -21.79
C GLN A 367 2.68 -15.58 -22.94
N ALA A 368 1.68 -15.10 -23.67
CA ALA A 368 1.90 -14.10 -24.71
C ALA A 368 2.50 -12.80 -24.13
N ALA A 369 1.98 -12.32 -22.98
CA ALA A 369 2.52 -11.16 -22.28
C ALA A 369 3.97 -11.36 -21.81
N GLU A 370 4.33 -12.55 -21.35
CA GLU A 370 5.72 -12.87 -20.97
C GLU A 370 6.68 -12.69 -22.15
N HIS A 371 6.35 -13.27 -23.30
CA HIS A 371 7.20 -13.18 -24.49
C HIS A 371 7.25 -11.75 -25.06
N GLU A 372 6.16 -10.98 -24.92
CA GLU A 372 6.14 -9.55 -25.23
C GLU A 372 7.10 -8.77 -24.32
N LEU A 373 7.00 -8.95 -23.01
CA LEU A 373 7.89 -8.29 -22.04
C LEU A 373 9.36 -8.63 -22.28
N GLN A 374 9.66 -9.88 -22.66
CA GLN A 374 11.02 -10.28 -23.03
C GLN A 374 11.53 -9.55 -24.28
N PHE A 375 10.66 -9.26 -25.24
CA PHE A 375 10.99 -8.40 -26.37
C PHE A 375 11.14 -6.93 -25.95
N ASP A 376 10.27 -6.43 -25.07
CA ASP A 376 10.36 -5.09 -24.52
C ASP A 376 11.69 -4.84 -23.82
N GLN A 377 12.23 -5.81 -23.07
CA GLN A 377 13.57 -5.72 -22.49
C GLN A 377 14.63 -5.35 -23.55
N VAL A 378 14.55 -5.98 -24.74
CA VAL A 378 15.46 -5.71 -25.86
C VAL A 378 15.17 -4.34 -26.46
N TYR A 379 13.90 -4.00 -26.69
CA TYR A 379 13.48 -2.72 -27.25
C TYR A 379 13.91 -1.54 -26.35
N TYR A 380 13.67 -1.59 -25.05
CA TYR A 380 14.04 -0.54 -24.11
C TYR A 380 15.56 -0.42 -23.94
N ALA A 381 16.31 -1.52 -24.07
CA ALA A 381 17.76 -1.46 -24.13
C ALA A 381 18.25 -0.73 -25.39
N LEU A 382 17.69 -1.05 -26.57
CA LEU A 382 18.00 -0.34 -27.81
C LEU A 382 17.58 1.14 -27.74
N ARG A 383 16.42 1.42 -27.16
CA ARG A 383 15.89 2.78 -26.97
C ARG A 383 16.85 3.63 -26.14
N GLN A 384 17.46 3.05 -25.11
CA GLN A 384 18.48 3.71 -24.32
C GLN A 384 19.76 3.98 -25.14
N LEU A 385 20.21 3.03 -25.97
CA LEU A 385 21.41 3.19 -26.81
C LEU A 385 21.25 4.26 -27.91
N VAL A 386 20.10 4.31 -28.58
CA VAL A 386 19.88 5.27 -29.68
C VAL A 386 19.58 6.68 -29.18
N GLY A 387 19.16 6.83 -27.92
CA GLY A 387 18.84 8.10 -27.28
C GLY A 387 17.65 8.85 -27.91
N PRO A 388 17.28 10.03 -27.38
CA PRO A 388 16.09 10.78 -27.80
C PRO A 388 16.01 11.08 -29.29
N ALA A 389 17.15 11.33 -29.93
CA ALA A 389 17.22 11.59 -31.37
C ALA A 389 16.86 10.35 -32.22
N GLY A 390 17.15 9.14 -31.72
CA GLY A 390 16.89 7.88 -32.42
C GLY A 390 15.55 7.23 -32.10
N TRP A 391 14.86 7.64 -31.03
CA TRP A 391 13.62 6.99 -30.56
C TRP A 391 12.54 6.86 -31.64
N ARG A 392 12.32 7.92 -32.43
CA ARG A 392 11.29 7.89 -33.49
C ARG A 392 11.60 6.84 -34.57
N ALA A 393 12.85 6.79 -35.02
CA ALA A 393 13.27 5.86 -36.06
C ALA A 393 13.22 4.41 -35.56
N LEU A 394 13.72 4.16 -34.34
CA LEU A 394 13.65 2.84 -33.71
C LEU A 394 12.21 2.37 -33.53
N LYS A 395 11.33 3.22 -33.00
CA LYS A 395 9.90 2.88 -32.82
C LYS A 395 9.23 2.51 -34.14
N GLN A 396 9.50 3.25 -35.22
CA GLN A 396 8.97 2.93 -36.54
C GLN A 396 9.50 1.59 -37.08
N GLU A 397 10.78 1.31 -36.89
CA GLU A 397 11.39 0.04 -37.28
C GLU A 397 10.73 -1.15 -36.56
N ILE A 398 10.54 -1.03 -35.24
CA ILE A 398 9.98 -2.07 -34.37
C ILE A 398 8.50 -2.34 -34.70
N ILE A 399 7.70 -1.29 -34.84
CA ILE A 399 6.28 -1.42 -35.25
C ILE A 399 6.16 -2.18 -36.57
N LEU A 400 7.05 -1.94 -37.54
CA LEU A 400 7.03 -2.67 -38.82
C LEU A 400 7.42 -4.15 -38.65
N ALA A 401 8.36 -4.43 -37.74
CA ALA A 401 8.79 -5.80 -37.43
C ALA A 401 7.69 -6.60 -36.71
N GLU A 402 7.04 -6.02 -35.69
CA GLU A 402 5.90 -6.61 -34.99
C GLU A 402 4.72 -6.86 -35.94
N ASN A 403 4.34 -5.85 -36.74
CA ASN A 403 3.29 -6.02 -37.76
C ASN A 403 3.60 -7.18 -38.74
N THR A 404 4.89 -7.44 -39.00
CA THR A 404 5.29 -8.56 -39.86
C THR A 404 5.05 -9.90 -39.14
N VAL A 405 5.33 -9.99 -37.83
CA VAL A 405 4.99 -11.16 -37.01
C VAL A 405 3.49 -11.36 -36.99
N ASP A 406 2.72 -10.30 -36.74
CA ASP A 406 1.25 -10.37 -36.72
C ASP A 406 0.69 -10.92 -38.03
N GLN A 407 1.16 -10.38 -39.17
CA GLN A 407 0.76 -10.86 -40.50
C GLN A 407 1.14 -12.32 -40.75
N GLN A 408 2.32 -12.77 -40.32
CA GLN A 408 2.76 -14.16 -40.46
C GLN A 408 1.92 -15.11 -39.61
N CYS A 409 1.46 -14.65 -38.46
CA CYS A 409 0.60 -15.40 -37.55
C CYS A 409 -0.89 -15.31 -37.90
N GLY A 410 -1.27 -14.51 -38.91
CA GLY A 410 -2.67 -14.24 -39.25
C GLY A 410 -3.42 -13.47 -38.17
N LEU A 411 -2.68 -12.71 -37.34
CA LEU A 411 -3.24 -11.83 -36.33
C LEU A 411 -3.85 -10.57 -36.97
N PRO A 412 -4.92 -10.03 -36.38
CA PRO A 412 -5.58 -8.86 -36.93
C PRO A 412 -4.67 -7.63 -36.82
N VAL A 413 -4.64 -6.83 -37.88
CA VAL A 413 -3.91 -5.55 -37.85
C VAL A 413 -4.66 -4.59 -36.90
N PRO A 414 -3.97 -3.93 -35.95
CA PRO A 414 -4.60 -2.95 -35.08
C PRO A 414 -5.34 -1.86 -35.88
N GLY A 415 -6.62 -1.63 -35.54
CA GLY A 415 -7.49 -0.63 -36.17
C GLY A 415 -8.49 -1.18 -37.19
N GLU A 416 -8.29 -2.40 -37.68
CA GLU A 416 -9.20 -3.06 -38.62
C GLU A 416 -10.53 -3.51 -37.97
N ALA A 417 -11.55 -3.75 -38.80
CA ALA A 417 -12.87 -4.14 -38.31
C ALA A 417 -12.91 -5.57 -37.73
N ASP A 418 -12.18 -6.50 -38.35
CA ASP A 418 -12.02 -7.86 -37.86
C ASP A 418 -10.84 -7.92 -36.89
N GLN A 419 -11.11 -8.31 -35.65
CA GLN A 419 -10.11 -8.46 -34.59
C GLN A 419 -10.11 -9.89 -34.05
N THR A 420 -10.62 -10.85 -34.83
CA THR A 420 -10.66 -12.27 -34.42
C THR A 420 -9.27 -12.89 -34.44
N LEU A 421 -8.98 -13.69 -33.41
CA LEU A 421 -7.70 -14.38 -33.27
C LEU A 421 -7.78 -15.80 -33.84
N PRO A 422 -6.78 -16.26 -34.61
CA PRO A 422 -6.67 -17.65 -35.02
C PRO A 422 -6.38 -18.57 -33.82
N SER A 423 -6.69 -19.86 -33.93
CA SER A 423 -6.57 -20.82 -32.82
C SER A 423 -5.14 -21.02 -32.31
N ASN A 424 -4.13 -20.77 -33.14
CA ASN A 424 -2.71 -20.85 -32.81
C ASN A 424 -2.08 -19.48 -32.47
N ALA A 425 -2.89 -18.42 -32.34
CA ALA A 425 -2.45 -17.02 -32.14
C ALA A 425 -1.35 -16.89 -31.09
N ILE A 426 -1.62 -17.36 -29.86
CA ILE A 426 -0.71 -17.28 -28.72
C ILE A 426 0.65 -17.93 -29.02
N SER A 427 0.63 -19.18 -29.49
CA SER A 427 1.85 -19.95 -29.76
C SER A 427 2.68 -19.36 -30.92
N CYS A 428 2.01 -18.82 -31.94
CA CYS A 428 2.68 -18.20 -33.08
C CYS A 428 3.30 -16.86 -32.68
N TYR A 429 2.53 -16.04 -31.96
CA TYR A 429 2.98 -14.74 -31.46
C TYR A 429 4.21 -14.88 -30.55
N ALA A 430 4.14 -15.78 -29.56
CA ALA A 430 5.26 -16.08 -28.67
C ALA A 430 6.54 -16.45 -29.45
N THR A 431 6.42 -17.36 -30.42
CA THR A 431 7.55 -17.76 -31.28
C THR A 431 8.09 -16.59 -32.11
N GLY A 432 7.20 -15.72 -32.60
CA GLY A 432 7.56 -14.52 -33.34
C GLY A 432 8.31 -13.51 -32.48
N MET A 433 7.85 -13.26 -31.26
CA MET A 433 8.51 -12.36 -30.30
C MET A 433 9.87 -12.88 -29.85
N ASP A 434 10.01 -14.20 -29.66
CA ASP A 434 11.32 -14.83 -29.40
C ASP A 434 12.29 -14.59 -30.57
N ALA A 435 11.82 -14.77 -31.80
CA ALA A 435 12.63 -14.56 -32.99
C ALA A 435 13.04 -13.09 -33.18
N LEU A 436 12.11 -12.14 -32.93
CA LEU A 436 12.41 -10.70 -32.94
C LEU A 436 13.41 -10.34 -31.85
N SER A 437 13.22 -10.85 -30.62
CA SER A 437 14.14 -10.64 -29.51
C SER A 437 15.56 -11.04 -29.88
N GLU A 438 15.74 -12.25 -30.44
CA GLU A 438 17.06 -12.72 -30.89
C GLU A 438 17.62 -11.92 -32.07
N GLN A 439 16.79 -11.45 -32.98
CA GLN A 439 17.22 -10.58 -34.08
C GLN A 439 17.78 -9.25 -33.53
N TYR A 440 17.06 -8.61 -32.62
CA TYR A 440 17.39 -7.29 -32.11
C TYR A 440 18.50 -7.31 -31.04
N ARG A 441 18.62 -8.41 -30.27
CA ARG A 441 19.78 -8.65 -29.36
C ARG A 441 21.12 -8.60 -30.09
N LYS A 442 21.18 -8.93 -31.38
CA LYS A 442 22.43 -8.83 -32.19
C LYS A 442 22.95 -7.40 -32.33
N LYS A 443 22.10 -6.38 -32.09
CA LYS A 443 22.48 -4.96 -32.08
C LYS A 443 23.00 -4.50 -30.71
N LEU A 444 22.89 -5.32 -29.67
CA LEU A 444 23.31 -5.02 -28.31
C LEU A 444 24.69 -5.63 -28.01
N SER A 445 25.42 -5.02 -27.08
CA SER A 445 26.70 -5.54 -26.57
C SER A 445 26.93 -5.08 -25.12
N GLY A 446 27.85 -5.74 -24.42
CA GLY A 446 28.20 -5.40 -23.05
C GLY A 446 27.01 -5.47 -22.09
N PRO A 447 26.92 -4.56 -21.09
CA PRO A 447 25.85 -4.54 -20.10
C PRO A 447 24.43 -4.49 -20.69
N ALA A 448 24.24 -3.82 -21.84
CA ALA A 448 22.95 -3.78 -22.50
C ALA A 448 22.51 -5.17 -23.01
N LEU A 449 23.45 -5.98 -23.50
CA LEU A 449 23.17 -7.35 -23.95
C LEU A 449 22.91 -8.27 -22.75
N GLU A 450 23.69 -8.15 -21.68
CA GLU A 450 23.50 -8.89 -20.43
C GLU A 450 22.09 -8.64 -19.87
N GLU A 451 21.71 -7.37 -19.73
CA GLU A 451 20.39 -6.98 -19.25
C GLU A 451 19.25 -7.53 -20.13
N SER A 452 19.41 -7.49 -21.46
CA SER A 452 18.39 -7.97 -22.43
C SER A 452 18.21 -9.49 -22.46
N LYS A 453 19.13 -10.25 -21.88
CA LYS A 453 19.10 -11.73 -21.80
C LYS A 453 18.62 -12.23 -20.45
N ARG A 454 18.39 -11.32 -19.50
CA ARG A 454 18.04 -11.65 -18.14
C ARG A 454 16.62 -12.24 -18.10
N PRO A 455 16.40 -13.36 -17.35
CA PRO A 455 15.05 -13.86 -17.12
C PRO A 455 14.13 -12.74 -16.63
N ILE A 456 12.92 -12.67 -17.18
CA ILE A 456 12.00 -11.56 -16.91
C ILE A 456 11.69 -11.42 -15.42
N ASP A 457 11.54 -12.54 -14.70
CA ASP A 457 11.39 -12.56 -13.23
C ASP A 457 12.54 -11.85 -12.51
N GLN A 458 13.78 -12.14 -12.90
CA GLN A 458 14.96 -11.52 -12.29
C GLN A 458 15.03 -10.03 -12.65
N HIS A 459 14.60 -9.65 -13.85
CA HIS A 459 14.57 -8.27 -14.31
C HIS A 459 13.52 -7.43 -13.56
N ILE A 460 12.33 -7.99 -13.34
CA ILE A 460 11.29 -7.42 -12.48
C ILE A 460 11.79 -7.30 -11.03
N ALA A 461 12.41 -8.36 -10.49
CA ALA A 461 12.94 -8.36 -9.12
C ALA A 461 13.98 -7.26 -8.87
N LEU A 462 14.82 -6.95 -9.86
CA LEU A 462 15.77 -5.84 -9.79
C LEU A 462 15.10 -4.47 -9.79
N GLN A 463 14.04 -4.27 -10.57
CA GLN A 463 13.23 -3.04 -10.53
C GLN A 463 12.56 -2.87 -9.17
N ARG A 464 11.98 -3.95 -8.63
CA ARG A 464 11.45 -4.00 -7.25
C ARG A 464 12.52 -3.63 -6.23
N ARG A 465 13.75 -4.11 -6.42
CA ARG A 465 14.87 -3.75 -5.54
C ARG A 465 15.22 -2.28 -5.60
N LEU A 466 15.17 -1.64 -6.78
CA LEU A 466 15.36 -0.20 -6.92
C LEU A 466 14.25 0.61 -6.22
N ILE A 467 12.99 0.15 -6.29
CA ILE A 467 11.87 0.73 -5.52
C ILE A 467 12.15 0.61 -4.03
N LYS A 468 12.48 -0.60 -3.57
CA LYS A 468 12.79 -0.88 -2.16
C LYS A 468 13.93 -0.02 -1.63
N LEU A 469 14.94 0.26 -2.44
CA LEU A 469 16.08 1.10 -2.06
C LEU A 469 15.81 2.61 -2.21
N GLY A 470 14.60 3.01 -2.62
CA GLY A 470 14.22 4.41 -2.78
C GLY A 470 14.76 5.10 -4.03
N TYR A 471 15.32 4.36 -4.98
CA TYR A 471 15.74 4.91 -6.28
C TYR A 471 14.58 5.10 -7.26
N LEU A 472 13.49 4.36 -7.03
CA LEU A 472 12.18 4.56 -7.66
C LEU A 472 11.14 4.89 -6.57
N PRO A 473 10.08 5.67 -6.88
CA PRO A 473 8.98 5.92 -5.95
C PRO A 473 8.34 4.63 -5.42
N ALA A 474 7.91 4.63 -4.15
CA ALA A 474 7.30 3.46 -3.50
C ALA A 474 6.05 2.90 -4.21
N GLY A 475 5.31 3.76 -4.93
CA GLY A 475 4.13 3.37 -5.72
C GLY A 475 4.43 3.01 -7.18
N SER A 476 5.70 2.92 -7.60
CA SER A 476 6.03 2.51 -8.97
C SER A 476 5.69 1.04 -9.21
N THR A 477 5.12 0.74 -10.38
CA THR A 477 4.94 -0.63 -10.83
C THR A 477 6.30 -1.22 -11.23
N ALA A 478 6.56 -2.46 -10.79
CA ALA A 478 7.66 -3.26 -11.30
C ALA A 478 7.12 -4.29 -12.30
N ASP A 479 7.12 -3.89 -13.55
CA ASP A 479 6.62 -4.60 -14.74
C ASP A 479 7.73 -5.24 -15.58
N GLY A 480 8.99 -4.95 -15.25
CA GLY A 480 10.14 -5.40 -16.02
C GLY A 480 10.50 -4.45 -17.18
N VAL A 481 9.90 -3.27 -17.23
CA VAL A 481 10.15 -2.29 -18.28
C VAL A 481 11.09 -1.20 -17.78
N TYR A 482 12.32 -1.18 -18.30
CA TYR A 482 13.35 -0.22 -17.89
C TYR A 482 13.27 1.07 -18.72
N GLY A 483 12.18 1.81 -18.50
CA GLY A 483 11.94 3.15 -19.04
C GLY A 483 12.84 4.22 -18.41
N GLU A 484 12.62 5.48 -18.78
CA GLU A 484 13.50 6.61 -18.43
C GLU A 484 13.67 6.82 -16.90
N SER A 485 12.60 6.61 -16.12
CA SER A 485 12.65 6.64 -14.66
C SER A 485 13.56 5.55 -14.10
N THR A 486 13.40 4.30 -14.55
CA THR A 486 14.23 3.17 -14.15
C THR A 486 15.69 3.35 -14.60
N ARG A 487 15.95 3.87 -15.80
CA ARG A 487 17.32 4.21 -16.26
C ARG A 487 17.99 5.24 -15.36
N THR A 488 17.25 6.28 -14.99
CA THR A 488 17.73 7.32 -14.06
C THR A 488 18.00 6.72 -12.67
N ALA A 489 17.13 5.83 -12.20
CA ALA A 489 17.29 5.11 -10.94
C ALA A 489 18.55 4.21 -10.94
N ILE A 490 18.78 3.45 -12.02
CA ILE A 490 19.98 2.62 -12.20
C ILE A 490 21.24 3.48 -12.15
N ALA A 491 21.28 4.57 -12.92
CA ALA A 491 22.44 5.47 -12.96
C ALA A 491 22.71 6.14 -11.60
N ALA A 492 21.66 6.47 -10.85
CA ALA A 492 21.79 7.01 -9.49
C ALA A 492 22.35 5.94 -8.54
N TRP A 493 21.82 4.72 -8.58
CA TRP A 493 22.31 3.60 -7.78
C TRP A 493 23.77 3.26 -8.10
N GLN A 494 24.16 3.23 -9.38
CA GLN A 494 25.54 2.97 -9.80
C GLN A 494 26.51 4.03 -9.24
N ARG A 495 26.14 5.31 -9.31
CA ARG A 495 26.95 6.41 -8.74
C ARG A 495 27.05 6.32 -7.22
N ASP A 496 25.93 6.12 -6.54
CA ASP A 496 25.87 6.11 -5.08
C ASP A 496 26.61 4.89 -4.48
N THR A 497 26.66 3.77 -5.21
CA THR A 497 27.39 2.56 -4.78
C THR A 497 28.81 2.46 -5.35
N GLY A 498 29.29 3.49 -6.05
CA GLY A 498 30.65 3.55 -6.58
C GLY A 498 30.96 2.47 -7.62
N ARG A 499 29.96 2.09 -8.44
CA ARG A 499 30.14 1.11 -9.51
C ARG A 499 31.10 1.66 -10.57
N PRO A 500 31.94 0.79 -11.18
CA PRO A 500 32.93 1.23 -12.16
C PRO A 500 32.29 1.70 -13.48
N ASP A 501 31.08 1.21 -13.79
CA ASP A 501 30.29 1.62 -14.94
C ASP A 501 28.99 2.30 -14.49
N VAL A 502 28.66 3.42 -15.13
CA VAL A 502 27.43 4.23 -14.91
C VAL A 502 26.59 4.30 -16.20
N SER A 503 26.69 3.28 -17.03
CA SER A 503 26.04 3.17 -18.35
C SER A 503 24.51 3.21 -18.30
N SER A 504 23.88 3.25 -17.11
CA SER A 504 22.42 3.15 -16.93
C SER A 504 21.83 1.80 -17.36
N PHE A 505 22.69 0.81 -17.55
CA PHE A 505 22.37 -0.61 -17.72
C PHE A 505 22.85 -1.38 -16.50
N LEU A 506 22.08 -2.37 -16.07
CA LEU A 506 22.50 -3.29 -15.02
C LEU A 506 23.26 -4.47 -15.62
N SER A 507 24.59 -4.45 -15.51
CA SER A 507 25.42 -5.64 -15.79
C SER A 507 25.05 -6.81 -14.86
N ASP A 508 25.49 -8.02 -15.18
CA ASP A 508 25.27 -9.18 -14.30
C ASP A 508 25.98 -9.02 -12.95
N ALA A 509 27.12 -8.33 -12.94
CA ALA A 509 27.81 -7.96 -11.71
C ALA A 509 27.02 -6.94 -10.87
N ASP A 510 26.30 -6.02 -11.52
CA ASP A 510 25.41 -5.08 -10.84
C ASP A 510 24.18 -5.79 -10.28
N ALA A 511 23.58 -6.69 -11.07
CA ALA A 511 22.43 -7.47 -10.67
C ALA A 511 22.70 -8.35 -9.44
N ALA A 512 23.86 -9.02 -9.40
CA ALA A 512 24.27 -9.81 -8.25
C ALA A 512 24.35 -8.97 -6.95
N VAL A 513 24.90 -7.76 -7.05
CA VAL A 513 25.00 -6.83 -5.91
C VAL A 513 23.62 -6.35 -5.46
N LEU A 514 22.75 -5.94 -6.39
CA LEU A 514 21.40 -5.48 -6.07
C LEU A 514 20.57 -6.57 -5.37
N LEU A 515 20.60 -7.79 -5.91
CA LEU A 515 19.85 -8.93 -5.36
C LEU A 515 20.46 -9.49 -4.07
N GLY A 516 21.65 -9.03 -3.66
CA GLY A 516 22.35 -9.55 -2.48
C GLY A 516 22.82 -11.00 -2.65
N THR A 517 22.90 -11.48 -3.90
CA THR A 517 23.47 -12.79 -4.20
C THR A 517 24.99 -12.66 -4.09
N PRO A 518 25.66 -13.41 -3.20
CA PRO A 518 27.12 -13.44 -3.23
C PRO A 518 27.54 -13.87 -4.63
N ALA A 519 28.39 -13.08 -5.28
CA ALA A 519 28.99 -13.46 -6.54
C ALA A 519 29.52 -14.89 -6.40
N THR A 520 29.10 -15.79 -7.27
CA THR A 520 29.65 -17.14 -7.38
C THR A 520 31.11 -17.01 -7.78
N VAL A 521 31.97 -16.79 -6.79
CA VAL A 521 33.41 -16.87 -6.99
C VAL A 521 33.71 -18.32 -7.22
N ALA A 522 34.17 -18.62 -8.44
CA ALA A 522 34.73 -19.91 -8.80
C ALA A 522 35.69 -20.38 -7.69
N GLU A 523 35.38 -21.56 -7.18
CA GLU A 523 36.04 -22.27 -6.10
C GLU A 523 37.56 -22.29 -6.28
N THR A 524 38.28 -21.55 -5.43
CA THR A 524 39.71 -21.77 -5.23
C THR A 524 39.92 -22.15 -3.78
N THR A 525 40.04 -23.46 -3.59
CA THR A 525 40.31 -24.18 -2.34
C THR A 525 41.58 -23.66 -1.66
N ARG A 526 41.50 -23.31 -0.36
CA ARG A 526 42.57 -23.53 0.64
C ARG A 526 41.98 -23.68 2.05
N PRO A 527 42.65 -24.44 2.94
CA PRO A 527 42.01 -25.21 4.00
C PRO A 527 41.83 -24.42 5.31
N ALA A 528 40.77 -24.81 6.02
CA ALA A 528 40.37 -24.33 7.33
C ALA A 528 41.41 -24.67 8.42
N GLU A 529 41.76 -23.67 9.21
CA GLU A 529 42.52 -23.81 10.46
C GLU A 529 41.53 -23.69 11.63
N ALA A 530 41.48 -24.73 12.45
CA ALA A 530 40.55 -24.89 13.56
C ALA A 530 40.98 -24.07 14.77
N VAL A 531 40.05 -23.38 15.43
CA VAL A 531 40.23 -22.88 16.80
C VAL A 531 39.02 -23.20 17.67
N SER A 532 39.37 -23.77 18.82
CA SER A 532 38.57 -24.52 19.78
C SER A 532 37.63 -23.64 20.62
N GLN A 533 36.42 -24.14 20.84
CA GLN A 533 35.48 -23.69 21.86
C GLN A 533 35.99 -24.04 23.26
N LYS A 534 35.82 -23.14 24.23
CA LYS A 534 36.05 -23.39 25.66
C LYS A 534 34.80 -23.04 26.45
N THR A 535 34.18 -24.07 27.00
CA THR A 535 33.00 -24.05 27.88
C THR A 535 33.39 -23.64 29.31
N ALA A 536 32.50 -22.92 30.01
CA ALA A 536 32.58 -22.65 31.44
C ALA A 536 31.27 -23.10 32.14
N PRO A 537 31.29 -23.45 33.45
CA PRO A 537 30.30 -24.31 34.11
C PRO A 537 29.19 -23.55 34.89
N PRO A 538 28.12 -24.25 35.33
CA PRO A 538 26.93 -23.63 35.93
C PRO A 538 27.06 -23.43 37.45
N SER A 539 26.26 -22.51 37.99
CA SER A 539 26.09 -22.27 39.43
C SER A 539 24.62 -22.48 39.85
N PRO A 540 24.32 -22.89 41.10
CA PRO A 540 23.14 -23.70 41.41
C PRO A 540 21.95 -22.94 42.02
N GLU A 541 20.81 -23.61 41.91
CA GLU A 541 19.48 -23.34 42.47
C GLU A 541 19.40 -23.69 43.97
N VAL A 542 18.75 -22.84 44.79
CA VAL A 542 18.17 -23.21 46.10
C VAL A 542 16.89 -22.40 46.37
N ALA A 543 15.81 -23.11 46.68
CA ALA A 543 14.54 -22.63 47.28
C ALA A 543 14.40 -23.24 48.70
N PRO A 544 13.26 -23.19 49.44
CA PRO A 544 12.27 -22.14 49.72
C PRO A 544 11.99 -21.99 51.25
N SER A 545 11.11 -21.06 51.67
CA SER A 545 10.32 -21.20 52.91
C SER A 545 9.09 -20.28 52.95
N ALA A 546 7.94 -20.86 53.32
CA ALA A 546 6.58 -20.31 53.39
C ALA A 546 6.22 -19.81 54.83
N PRO A 547 4.94 -19.71 55.27
CA PRO A 547 3.75 -18.96 54.79
C PRO A 547 3.11 -18.08 55.89
N VAL A 548 2.14 -17.19 55.58
CA VAL A 548 1.12 -16.73 56.56
C VAL A 548 -0.25 -16.56 55.89
N GLN A 549 -1.29 -16.92 56.65
CA GLN A 549 -2.66 -17.23 56.26
C GLN A 549 -3.62 -16.03 56.20
N SER A 550 -4.62 -16.19 55.33
CA SER A 550 -6.06 -15.90 55.40
C SER A 550 -6.64 -15.01 56.51
N ALA A 551 -7.49 -14.07 56.08
CA ALA A 551 -8.77 -13.81 56.75
C ALA A 551 -9.87 -13.49 55.72
N LYS A 552 -10.94 -14.30 55.75
CA LYS A 552 -12.22 -14.06 55.08
C LYS A 552 -13.04 -13.05 55.89
N GLY A 553 -13.76 -12.17 55.21
CA GLY A 553 -14.90 -11.43 55.74
C GLY A 553 -16.03 -11.41 54.72
N THR A 554 -17.22 -11.85 55.14
CA THR A 554 -18.42 -12.05 54.31
C THR A 554 -19.54 -11.07 54.74
N PHE A 555 -20.25 -10.55 53.74
CA PHE A 555 -21.62 -10.01 53.70
C PHE A 555 -21.96 -8.63 54.31
N GLN A 556 -22.62 -7.79 53.50
CA GLN A 556 -24.01 -7.35 53.70
C GLN A 556 -24.57 -6.72 52.40
N LEU A 557 -25.87 -6.93 52.20
CA LEU A 557 -26.71 -6.66 51.02
C LEU A 557 -27.70 -5.55 51.39
N PHE A 558 -27.89 -4.51 50.57
CA PHE A 558 -29.16 -3.78 50.29
C PHE A 558 -28.85 -2.45 49.55
N GLY A 559 -29.50 -2.22 48.39
CA GLY A 559 -29.53 -0.90 47.74
C GLY A 559 -29.56 -0.87 46.20
N LEU A 560 -30.42 -1.64 45.53
CA LEU A 560 -30.81 -1.37 44.14
C LEU A 560 -31.70 -0.10 44.11
N SER A 561 -31.30 0.94 43.37
CA SER A 561 -32.27 1.90 42.78
C SER A 561 -31.67 2.85 41.73
N GLY A 562 -30.35 3.07 41.68
CA GLY A 562 -29.77 4.04 40.74
C GLY A 562 -29.46 3.47 39.36
N ILE A 563 -28.75 2.34 39.31
CA ILE A 563 -28.17 1.80 38.08
C ILE A 563 -29.23 1.15 37.18
N THR A 564 -30.21 0.46 37.77
CA THR A 564 -31.31 -0.14 37.00
C THR A 564 -32.26 0.91 36.41
N ALA A 565 -32.47 2.04 37.10
CA ALA A 565 -33.24 3.16 36.57
C ALA A 565 -32.52 3.84 35.39
N LEU A 566 -31.21 4.05 35.50
CA LEU A 566 -30.39 4.60 34.42
C LEU A 566 -30.39 3.72 33.16
N LEU A 567 -30.28 2.39 33.34
CA LEU A 567 -30.33 1.44 32.22
C LEU A 567 -31.72 1.40 31.56
N ALA A 568 -32.80 1.50 32.34
CA ALA A 568 -34.16 1.55 31.79
C ALA A 568 -34.43 2.85 31.02
N ILE A 569 -33.92 4.00 31.50
CA ILE A 569 -34.03 5.29 30.81
C ILE A 569 -33.25 5.28 29.50
N ALA A 570 -32.01 4.77 29.52
CA ALA A 570 -31.19 4.66 28.32
C ALA A 570 -31.84 3.76 27.26
N ALA A 571 -32.40 2.62 27.67
CA ALA A 571 -33.14 1.73 26.78
C ALA A 571 -34.41 2.38 26.21
N GLY A 572 -35.14 3.16 27.02
CA GLY A 572 -36.32 3.92 26.57
C GLY A 572 -35.99 4.99 25.53
N ILE A 573 -34.89 5.72 25.71
CA ILE A 573 -34.42 6.73 24.74
C ILE A 573 -34.01 6.06 23.42
N ALA A 574 -33.26 4.94 23.49
CA ALA A 574 -32.86 4.20 22.30
C ALA A 574 -34.09 3.71 21.51
N LEU A 575 -35.12 3.19 22.20
CA LEU A 575 -36.36 2.75 21.57
C LEU A 575 -37.14 3.91 20.93
N TYR A 576 -37.15 5.07 21.58
CA TYR A 576 -37.84 6.27 21.10
C TYR A 576 -37.25 6.80 19.78
N PHE A 577 -35.95 6.65 19.55
CA PHE A 577 -35.27 7.16 18.34
C PHE A 577 -35.13 6.16 17.19
N VAL A 578 -35.70 4.95 17.30
CA VAL A 578 -35.68 3.94 16.23
C VAL A 578 -36.14 4.47 14.86
N PRO A 579 -37.22 5.26 14.72
CA PRO A 579 -37.65 5.79 13.42
C PRO A 579 -36.59 6.67 12.73
N PHE A 580 -35.90 7.50 13.51
CA PHE A 580 -34.85 8.37 12.99
C PHE A 580 -33.59 7.58 12.60
N VAL A 581 -33.20 6.60 13.41
CA VAL A 581 -32.10 5.69 13.11
C VAL A 581 -32.35 4.95 11.78
N ILE A 582 -33.57 4.46 11.56
CA ILE A 582 -33.97 3.82 10.29
C ILE A 582 -33.86 4.81 9.12
N ALA A 583 -34.27 6.07 9.29
CA ALA A 583 -34.15 7.09 8.26
C ALA A 583 -32.69 7.43 7.90
N CYS A 584 -31.77 7.34 8.87
CA CYS A 584 -30.33 7.49 8.67
C CYS A 584 -29.72 6.31 7.93
N ILE A 585 -30.01 5.07 8.34
CA ILE A 585 -29.52 3.84 7.68
C ILE A 585 -30.03 3.75 6.24
N ARG A 586 -31.26 4.22 5.97
CA ARG A 586 -31.87 4.20 4.63
C ARG A 586 -31.53 5.40 3.75
N ASP A 587 -30.76 6.36 4.27
CA ASP A 587 -30.32 7.56 3.56
C ASP A 587 -31.45 8.36 2.88
N THR A 588 -32.52 8.65 3.64
CA THR A 588 -33.72 9.31 3.09
C THR A 588 -33.50 10.81 2.84
N VAL A 589 -34.05 11.37 1.75
CA VAL A 589 -33.86 12.79 1.33
C VAL A 589 -34.31 13.84 2.36
N ARG A 590 -35.16 13.45 3.32
CA ARG A 590 -35.78 14.35 4.30
C ARG A 590 -35.54 13.90 5.75
N LYS A 591 -34.31 13.46 6.07
CA LYS A 591 -33.90 13.11 7.45
C LYS A 591 -34.24 14.20 8.49
N PRO A 592 -34.05 15.50 8.21
CA PRO A 592 -34.40 16.54 9.18
C PRO A 592 -35.90 16.57 9.51
N ALA A 593 -36.77 16.28 8.54
CA ALA A 593 -38.21 16.23 8.78
C ALA A 593 -38.60 15.03 9.65
N VAL A 594 -38.01 13.85 9.41
CA VAL A 594 -38.23 12.67 10.27
C VAL A 594 -37.71 12.92 11.69
N PHE A 595 -36.55 13.58 11.84
CA PHE A 595 -36.00 13.94 13.14
C PHE A 595 -36.92 14.87 13.93
N VAL A 596 -37.39 15.95 13.29
CA VAL A 596 -38.27 16.95 13.94
C VAL A 596 -39.59 16.32 14.36
N VAL A 597 -40.21 15.49 13.51
CA VAL A 597 -41.45 14.78 13.86
C VAL A 597 -41.23 13.81 15.02
N ASN A 598 -40.14 13.03 14.98
CA ASN A 598 -39.84 12.07 16.04
C ASN A 598 -39.51 12.76 17.38
N LEU A 599 -38.75 13.86 17.36
CA LEU A 599 -38.34 14.57 18.57
C LEU A 599 -39.52 15.25 19.27
N PHE A 600 -40.33 16.02 18.54
CA PHE A 600 -41.37 16.85 19.14
C PHE A 600 -42.73 16.17 19.27
N PHE A 601 -43.04 15.19 18.41
CA PHE A 601 -44.36 14.53 18.37
C PHE A 601 -44.32 13.03 18.64
N GLY A 602 -43.13 12.41 18.78
CA GLY A 602 -42.99 10.97 19.02
C GLY A 602 -43.66 10.47 20.30
N TRP A 603 -43.75 11.31 21.33
CA TRP A 603 -44.38 10.97 22.62
C TRP A 603 -45.89 10.68 22.50
N THR A 604 -46.53 11.09 21.41
CA THR A 604 -47.96 10.86 21.17
C THR A 604 -48.28 9.44 20.69
N GLY A 605 -47.27 8.60 20.42
CA GLY A 605 -47.40 7.27 19.84
C GLY A 605 -47.80 7.29 18.36
N LEU A 606 -48.84 8.06 18.01
CA LEU A 606 -49.22 8.34 16.62
C LEU A 606 -48.10 9.07 15.87
N GLY A 607 -47.49 10.10 16.47
CA GLY A 607 -46.35 10.80 15.87
C GLY A 607 -45.11 9.91 15.68
N TRP A 608 -44.92 8.92 16.55
CA TRP A 608 -43.85 7.93 16.41
C TRP A 608 -44.09 6.99 15.23
N ILE A 609 -45.34 6.50 15.07
CA ILE A 609 -45.73 5.68 13.91
C ILE A 609 -45.64 6.50 12.62
N THR A 610 -46.06 7.77 12.62
CA THR A 610 -45.92 8.66 11.47
C THR A 610 -44.44 8.86 11.09
N ALA A 611 -43.56 9.10 12.07
CA ALA A 611 -42.11 9.18 11.83
C ALA A 611 -41.55 7.89 11.25
N LEU A 612 -42.01 6.72 11.74
CA LEU A 612 -41.58 5.43 11.23
C LEU A 612 -42.06 5.19 9.79
N VAL A 613 -43.32 5.51 9.48
CA VAL A 613 -43.86 5.41 8.13
C VAL A 613 -43.10 6.35 7.19
N MET A 614 -42.82 7.60 7.60
CA MET A 614 -42.00 8.53 6.82
C MET A 614 -40.59 7.97 6.56
N ALA A 615 -39.95 7.40 7.58
CA ALA A 615 -38.63 6.78 7.46
C ALA A 615 -38.61 5.59 6.48
N LEU A 616 -39.72 4.86 6.37
CA LEU A 616 -39.85 3.70 5.49
C LEU A 616 -40.33 4.03 4.07
N THR A 617 -41.05 5.14 3.89
CA THR A 617 -41.68 5.52 2.61
C THR A 617 -40.89 6.54 1.80
N PHE A 618 -40.02 7.33 2.42
CA PHE A 618 -39.16 8.26 1.68
C PHE A 618 -38.13 7.49 0.84
N ILE A 619 -38.12 7.77 -0.47
CA ILE A 619 -37.31 7.09 -1.48
C ILE A 619 -35.82 7.46 -1.29
N ARG A 620 -34.94 6.49 -1.59
CA ARG A 620 -33.48 6.64 -1.63
C ARG A 620 -33.07 7.64 -2.71
N MET A 621 -32.09 8.51 -2.46
CA MET A 621 -31.44 9.22 -3.56
C MET A 621 -30.63 8.22 -4.39
N ASN A 622 -31.15 7.81 -5.54
CA ASN A 622 -30.28 7.29 -6.60
C ASN A 622 -29.67 8.49 -7.32
N THR A 623 -28.35 8.45 -7.50
CA THR A 623 -27.47 9.49 -8.07
C THR A 623 -27.68 9.71 -9.58
N GLU A 624 -28.91 9.58 -10.11
CA GLU A 624 -29.22 9.75 -11.53
C GLU A 624 -30.20 10.91 -11.83
N TYR A 625 -30.74 11.61 -10.82
CA TYR A 625 -31.78 12.63 -11.05
C TYR A 625 -31.26 14.05 -11.37
N SER A 626 -29.95 14.33 -11.22
CA SER A 626 -29.39 15.66 -11.56
C SER A 626 -28.99 15.83 -13.03
N ALA A 627 -29.02 14.77 -13.85
CA ALA A 627 -28.64 14.85 -15.27
C ALA A 627 -29.81 15.12 -16.23
N ARG A 628 -31.05 15.27 -15.74
CA ARG A 628 -32.25 15.36 -16.63
C ARG A 628 -33.08 16.63 -16.55
N ASN A 629 -32.68 17.64 -15.78
CA ASN A 629 -33.41 18.92 -15.67
C ASN A 629 -32.50 20.16 -15.82
N GLN A 630 -31.66 20.18 -16.86
CA GLN A 630 -31.11 21.41 -17.42
C GLN A 630 -31.27 21.39 -18.94
N HIS A 631 -32.51 21.65 -19.38
CA HIS A 631 -32.81 22.30 -20.65
C HIS A 631 -33.66 23.52 -20.36
#